data_AF-A0A1V5DYB5-F1
#
_entry.id   AF-A0A1V5DYB5-F1
#
_cell.length_a   1.000
_cell.length_b   1.000
_cell.length_c   1.000
_cell.angle_alpha   90.00
_cell.angle_beta   90.00
_cell.angle_gamma   90.00
#
_symmetry.space_group_name_H-M   'P 1'
#
loop_
_entity.id
_entity.type
_entity.pdbx_description
1 polymer ?
#
loop_
_entity_poly.entity_id
_entity_poly.type
_entity_poly.pdbx_seq_one_letter_code
_entity_poly.pdbx_strand_id
1 'polypeptide(L)'
;MTYAARYGINHAFPEFAELEIVESMPRNSPISSVCLDDSILRGLFKQEGILCEGLFAAGIVDTMTSYMYNVDAGYYTAYVITGITAPVDEFCQFENTLAQALASFKFQDSYIEQGVAQNRWETQVALQVGRTLSKDYDFYNKAWHDRQQVYDALS
;
A
#
# COMPACT_ATOMS: atom_id res chain seq x y z
N MET A 1 10.34 -13.88 20.39
CA MET A 1 9.08 -14.21 19.69
C MET A 1 8.51 -12.92 19.12
N THR A 2 8.38 -12.82 17.81
CA THR A 2 7.81 -11.66 17.10
C THR A 2 6.34 -11.47 17.49
N TYR A 3 5.88 -10.22 17.64
CA TYR A 3 4.51 -9.85 18.01
C TYR A 3 3.45 -10.54 17.15
N ALA A 4 3.72 -10.69 15.85
CA ALA A 4 2.86 -11.36 14.87
C ALA A 4 2.54 -12.84 15.21
N ALA A 5 3.48 -13.58 15.81
CA ALA A 5 3.28 -14.98 16.17
C ALA A 5 2.18 -15.17 17.23
N ARG A 6 1.93 -14.16 18.06
CA ARG A 6 0.84 -14.17 19.07
C ARG A 6 -0.55 -14.13 18.43
N TYR A 7 -0.64 -13.69 17.18
CA TYR A 7 -1.89 -13.60 16.40
C TYR A 7 -2.00 -14.71 15.34
N GLY A 8 -1.19 -15.76 15.45
CA GLY A 8 -1.23 -16.89 14.51
C GLY A 8 -0.62 -16.60 13.13
N ILE A 9 0.02 -15.45 12.95
CA ILE A 9 0.72 -15.12 11.70
C ILE A 9 2.05 -15.90 11.69
N ASN A 10 2.10 -16.92 10.84
CA ASN A 10 3.26 -17.81 10.68
C ASN A 10 3.97 -17.58 9.34
N HIS A 11 4.14 -16.31 8.97
CA HIS A 11 4.86 -15.86 7.77
C HIS A 11 5.88 -14.79 8.17
N ALA A 12 7.05 -14.80 7.55
CA ALA A 12 8.07 -13.77 7.72
C ALA A 12 7.74 -12.57 6.83
N PHE A 13 7.50 -11.41 7.44
CA PHE A 13 7.32 -10.17 6.69
C PHE A 13 8.62 -9.81 5.95
N PRO A 14 8.53 -9.31 4.71
CA PRO A 14 9.71 -8.84 3.99
C PRO A 14 10.33 -7.67 4.75
N GLU A 15 11.66 -7.67 4.86
CA GLU A 15 12.44 -6.58 5.42
C GLU A 15 12.98 -5.71 4.28
N PHE A 16 12.67 -4.41 4.33
CA PHE A 16 13.18 -3.43 3.38
C PHE A 16 14.35 -2.69 4.03
N ALA A 17 15.57 -3.12 3.72
CA ALA A 17 16.77 -2.43 4.16
C ALA A 17 17.07 -1.24 3.23
N GLU A 18 17.63 -0.16 3.78
CA GLU A 18 18.07 1.01 3.00
C GLU A 18 16.96 1.59 2.10
N LEU A 19 15.72 1.68 2.61
CA LEU A 19 14.60 2.24 1.86
C LEU A 19 14.85 3.70 1.47
N GLU A 20 14.82 3.98 0.17
CA GLU A 20 14.87 5.30 -0.43
C GLU A 20 13.56 5.56 -1.17
N ILE A 21 12.87 6.65 -0.81
CA ILE A 21 11.68 7.11 -1.54
C ILE A 21 12.16 7.97 -2.69
N VAL A 22 11.93 7.51 -3.92
CA VAL A 22 12.40 8.21 -5.12
C VAL A 22 11.33 9.17 -5.65
N GLU A 23 10.06 8.78 -5.56
CA GLU A 23 8.95 9.64 -5.97
C GLU A 23 7.68 9.36 -5.16
N SER A 24 6.78 10.34 -5.14
CA SER A 24 5.45 10.24 -4.56
C SER A 24 4.44 10.85 -5.51
N MET A 25 3.31 10.16 -5.71
CA MET A 25 2.23 10.58 -6.58
C MET A 25 0.91 10.51 -5.81
N PRO A 26 0.13 11.59 -5.76
CA PRO A 26 -1.15 11.57 -5.06
C PRO A 26 -2.11 10.58 -5.73
N ARG A 27 -2.84 9.83 -4.90
CA ARG A 27 -3.87 8.88 -5.31
C ARG A 27 -5.22 9.39 -4.84
N ASN A 28 -6.27 9.13 -5.62
CA ASN A 28 -7.65 9.44 -5.22
C ASN A 28 -8.39 8.14 -4.89
N SER A 29 -8.00 7.48 -3.81
CA SER A 29 -8.65 6.25 -3.39
C SER A 29 -10.04 6.52 -2.78
N PRO A 30 -10.89 5.49 -2.65
CA PRO A 30 -12.19 5.61 -1.99
C PRO A 30 -12.13 6.10 -0.53
N ILE A 31 -10.97 6.02 0.13
CA ILE A 31 -10.77 6.47 1.52
C ILE A 31 -10.04 7.81 1.63
N SER A 32 -9.64 8.41 0.51
CA SER A 32 -8.87 9.66 0.48
C SER A 32 -9.50 10.79 1.30
N SER A 33 -10.83 10.86 1.37
CA SER A 33 -11.56 11.91 2.11
C SER A 33 -11.36 11.89 3.62
N VAL A 34 -10.92 10.75 4.18
CA VAL A 34 -10.61 10.61 5.61
C VAL A 34 -9.10 10.53 5.87
N CYS A 35 -8.29 10.56 4.81
CA CYS A 35 -6.83 10.55 4.89
C CYS A 35 -6.25 11.96 4.96
N LEU A 36 -5.17 12.10 5.72
CA LEU A 36 -4.28 13.26 5.67
C LEU A 36 -3.44 13.25 4.39
N ASP A 37 -3.01 12.06 3.98
CA ASP A 37 -2.27 11.81 2.75
C ASP A 37 -2.70 10.47 2.17
N ASP A 38 -2.90 10.41 0.86
CA ASP A 38 -3.24 9.20 0.12
C ASP A 38 -2.42 9.20 -1.16
N SER A 39 -1.39 8.36 -1.20
CA SER A 39 -0.33 8.47 -2.20
C SER A 39 0.20 7.09 -2.60
N ILE A 40 0.81 7.06 -3.79
CA ILE A 40 1.64 5.98 -4.27
C ILE A 40 3.09 6.43 -4.21
N LEU A 41 3.92 5.65 -3.52
CA LEU A 41 5.35 5.87 -3.39
C LEU A 41 6.11 4.91 -4.30
N ARG A 42 7.12 5.42 -5.01
CA ARG A 42 8.15 4.60 -5.64
C ARG A 42 9.35 4.53 -4.71
N GLY A 43 9.72 3.31 -4.34
CA GLY A 43 10.82 3.05 -3.43
C GLY A 43 11.90 2.19 -4.06
N LEU A 44 13.17 2.49 -3.77
CA LEU A 44 14.29 1.57 -3.91
C LEU A 44 14.65 1.03 -2.53
N PHE A 45 14.95 -0.26 -2.44
CA PHE A 45 15.32 -0.89 -1.17
C PHE A 45 16.14 -2.15 -1.43
N LYS A 46 16.80 -2.66 -0.40
CA LYS A 46 17.46 -3.97 -0.43
C LYS A 46 16.62 -5.01 0.29
N GLN A 47 16.42 -6.13 -0.36
CA GLN A 47 15.85 -7.34 0.24
C GLN A 47 16.87 -8.46 0.11
N GLU A 48 17.32 -9.01 1.24
CA GLU A 48 18.35 -10.06 1.28
C GLU A 48 19.64 -9.69 0.51
N GLY A 49 19.98 -8.40 0.47
CA GLY A 49 21.15 -7.86 -0.23
C GLY A 49 20.94 -7.56 -1.73
N ILE A 50 19.77 -7.89 -2.28
CA ILE A 50 19.40 -7.61 -3.67
C ILE A 50 18.72 -6.24 -3.75
N LEU A 51 19.13 -5.40 -4.70
CA LEU A 51 18.49 -4.11 -4.94
C LEU A 51 17.16 -4.31 -5.67
N CYS A 52 16.09 -3.85 -5.06
CA CYS A 52 14.72 -3.96 -5.53
C CYS A 52 14.11 -2.59 -5.76
N GLU A 53 13.13 -2.55 -6.64
CA GLU A 53 12.24 -1.42 -6.85
C GLU A 53 10.80 -1.83 -6.52
N GLY A 54 10.00 -0.89 -6.05
CA GLY A 54 8.60 -1.13 -5.78
C GLY A 54 7.73 0.11 -5.85
N LEU A 55 6.45 -0.13 -6.09
CA LEU A 55 5.37 0.85 -5.94
C LEU A 55 4.50 0.45 -4.76
N PHE A 56 4.20 1.41 -3.88
CA PHE A 56 3.47 1.19 -2.64
C PHE A 56 2.34 2.22 -2.49
N ALA A 57 1.10 1.77 -2.37
CA ALA A 57 -0.05 2.63 -2.10
C ALA A 57 -0.44 2.55 -0.63
N ALA A 58 -0.70 3.70 0.00
CA ALA A 58 -1.27 3.76 1.35
C ALA A 58 -1.99 5.08 1.59
N GLY A 59 -3.01 5.04 2.46
CA GLY A 59 -3.65 6.24 3.01
C GLY A 59 -3.26 6.43 4.48
N ILE A 60 -2.71 7.58 4.85
CA ILE A 60 -2.34 7.95 6.22
C ILE A 60 -3.50 8.69 6.88
N VAL A 61 -3.93 8.25 8.05
CA VAL A 61 -5.05 8.83 8.81
C VAL A 61 -4.58 9.22 10.21
N ASP A 62 -4.98 10.40 10.68
CA ASP A 62 -4.90 10.76 12.10
C ASP A 62 -5.91 9.91 12.87
N THR A 63 -5.40 8.89 13.57
CA THR A 63 -6.28 7.92 14.23
C THR A 63 -6.71 8.41 15.60
N MET A 64 -5.84 9.17 16.26
CA MET A 64 -6.12 9.73 17.56
C MET A 64 -5.17 10.87 17.82
N THR A 65 -5.70 12.09 17.94
CA THR A 65 -5.00 13.24 18.49
C THR A 65 -5.03 13.16 20.02
N SER A 66 -3.89 13.35 20.69
CA SER A 66 -3.82 13.30 22.15
C SER A 66 -2.75 14.26 22.68
N TYR A 67 -3.16 15.38 23.26
CA TYR A 67 -2.22 16.39 23.73
C TYR A 67 -1.68 16.10 25.13
N MET A 68 -0.35 16.00 25.25
CA MET A 68 0.38 16.01 26.52
C MET A 68 1.38 17.17 26.52
N TYR A 69 1.28 18.07 27.50
CA TYR A 69 2.14 19.27 27.60
C TYR A 69 2.16 20.11 26.30
N ASN A 70 0.99 20.29 25.66
CA ASN A 70 0.82 20.97 24.37
C ASN A 70 1.56 20.34 23.18
N VAL A 71 2.00 19.08 23.31
CA VAL A 71 2.53 18.27 22.22
C VAL A 71 1.50 17.21 21.88
N ASP A 72 1.19 17.04 20.59
CA ASP A 72 0.38 15.92 20.15
C ASP A 72 1.20 14.62 20.27
N ALA A 73 0.81 13.80 21.23
CA ALA A 73 1.31 12.45 21.48
C ALA A 73 0.35 11.39 20.93
N GLY A 74 -0.51 11.79 19.98
CA GLY A 74 -1.34 10.94 19.17
C GLY A 74 -0.58 9.99 18.25
N TYR A 75 -1.30 9.24 17.42
CA TYR A 75 -0.69 8.35 16.43
C TYR A 75 -1.44 8.33 15.11
N TYR A 76 -0.67 8.14 14.04
CA TYR A 76 -1.17 7.94 12.69
C TYR A 76 -1.27 6.45 12.37
N THR A 77 -2.22 6.10 11.51
CA THR A 77 -2.36 4.74 10.97
C THR A 77 -2.32 4.80 9.45
N ALA A 78 -1.59 3.85 8.84
CA ALA A 78 -1.65 3.61 7.41
C ALA A 78 -2.74 2.57 7.12
N TYR A 79 -3.69 2.92 6.26
CA TYR A 79 -4.75 2.06 5.79
C TYR A 79 -4.53 1.65 4.33
N VAL A 80 -5.07 0.46 4.01
CA VAL A 80 -5.11 -0.09 2.65
C VAL A 80 -3.74 -0.05 2.00
N ILE A 81 -2.76 -0.62 2.72
CA ILE A 81 -1.39 -0.73 2.27
C ILE A 81 -1.34 -1.84 1.21
N THR A 82 -0.96 -1.47 0.00
CA THR A 82 -0.69 -2.42 -1.09
C THR A 82 0.68 -2.11 -1.69
N GLY A 83 1.27 -3.08 -2.36
CA GLY A 83 2.51 -2.85 -3.06
C GLY A 83 2.88 -3.97 -4.01
N ILE A 84 3.67 -3.60 -5.02
CA ILE A 84 4.28 -4.52 -5.97
C ILE A 84 5.78 -4.25 -5.98
N THR A 85 6.60 -5.30 -6.02
CA THR A 85 8.05 -5.21 -5.89
C THR A 85 8.74 -6.28 -6.73
N ALA A 86 9.93 -5.98 -7.26
CA ALA A 86 10.80 -6.92 -7.94
C ALA A 86 12.26 -6.43 -7.88
N PRO A 87 13.27 -7.25 -8.25
CA PRO A 87 14.62 -6.76 -8.53
C PRO A 87 14.58 -5.57 -9.51
N VAL A 88 15.42 -4.57 -9.28
CA VAL A 88 15.37 -3.29 -10.00
C VAL A 88 15.50 -3.44 -11.53
N ASP A 89 16.28 -4.42 -11.99
CA ASP A 89 16.52 -4.73 -13.39
C ASP A 89 15.34 -5.48 -14.06
N GLU A 90 14.48 -6.09 -13.25
CA GLU A 90 13.33 -6.86 -13.71
C GLU A 90 12.00 -6.12 -13.51
N PHE A 91 11.96 -5.11 -12.64
CA PHE A 91 10.72 -4.44 -12.23
C PHE A 91 9.94 -3.89 -13.43
N CYS A 92 10.60 -3.22 -14.38
CA CYS A 92 9.94 -2.69 -15.58
C CYS A 92 9.27 -3.79 -16.44
N GLN A 93 9.79 -5.01 -16.43
CA GLN A 93 9.26 -6.12 -17.22
C GLN A 93 8.04 -6.75 -16.53
N PHE A 94 8.06 -6.79 -15.19
CA PHE A 94 7.02 -7.44 -14.40
C PHE A 94 5.96 -6.49 -13.82
N GLU A 95 6.16 -5.18 -13.86
CA GLU A 95 5.27 -4.18 -13.25
C GLU A 95 3.79 -4.46 -13.58
N ASN A 96 3.44 -4.55 -14.87
CA ASN A 96 2.07 -4.80 -15.30
C ASN A 96 1.56 -6.18 -14.82
N THR A 97 2.38 -7.23 -14.89
CA THR A 97 1.99 -8.58 -14.40
C THR A 97 1.76 -8.59 -12.90
N LEU A 98 2.60 -7.91 -12.12
CA LEU A 98 2.45 -7.78 -10.67
C LEU A 98 1.21 -6.93 -10.32
N ALA A 99 0.95 -5.85 -11.05
CA ALA A 99 -0.25 -5.03 -10.88
C ALA A 99 -1.53 -5.85 -11.16
N GLN A 100 -1.53 -6.68 -12.20
CA GLN A 100 -2.64 -7.60 -12.49
C GLN A 100 -2.82 -8.66 -11.40
N ALA A 101 -1.71 -9.22 -10.90
CA ALA A 101 -1.74 -10.16 -9.78
C ALA A 101 -2.36 -9.51 -8.54
N LEU A 102 -1.99 -8.26 -8.22
CA LEU A 102 -2.59 -7.52 -7.12
C LEU A 102 -4.09 -7.28 -7.33
N ALA A 103 -4.52 -6.89 -8.53
CA ALA A 103 -5.93 -6.68 -8.85
C ALA A 103 -6.78 -7.95 -8.79
N SER A 104 -6.14 -9.13 -8.89
CA SER A 104 -6.81 -10.43 -8.81
C SER A 104 -7.24 -10.81 -7.39
N PHE A 105 -6.67 -10.17 -6.35
CA PHE A 105 -7.07 -10.43 -4.97
C PHE A 105 -8.52 -10.01 -4.73
N LYS A 106 -9.29 -10.94 -4.15
CA LYS A 106 -10.66 -10.70 -3.69
C LYS A 106 -10.79 -11.25 -2.29
N PHE A 107 -11.49 -10.52 -1.42
CA PHE A 107 -11.89 -11.08 -0.15
C PHE A 107 -12.80 -12.29 -0.39
N GLN A 108 -12.60 -13.35 0.39
CA GLN A 108 -13.54 -14.46 0.40
C GLN A 108 -14.87 -13.99 1.03
N ASP A 109 -15.99 -14.45 0.49
CA ASP A 109 -17.32 -14.09 1.00
C ASP A 109 -17.45 -14.40 2.50
N SER A 110 -16.88 -15.52 2.95
CA SER A 110 -16.82 -15.93 4.36
C SER A 110 -16.08 -14.93 5.26
N TYR A 111 -15.05 -14.24 4.75
CA TYR A 111 -14.31 -13.21 5.49
C TYR A 111 -15.14 -11.93 5.63
N ILE A 112 -15.88 -11.57 4.57
CA ILE A 112 -16.82 -10.44 4.60
C ILE A 112 -17.93 -10.72 5.62
N GLU A 113 -18.52 -11.92 5.58
CA GLU A 113 -19.58 -12.34 6.50
C GLU A 113 -19.12 -12.36 7.97
N GLN A 114 -17.90 -12.88 8.24
CA GLN A 114 -17.32 -12.87 9.59
C GLN A 114 -16.97 -11.45 10.07
N GLY A 115 -16.44 -10.58 9.20
CA GLY A 115 -16.16 -9.19 9.53
C GLY A 115 -17.42 -8.41 9.95
N VAL A 116 -18.54 -8.68 9.26
CA VAL A 116 -19.87 -8.13 9.59
C VAL A 116 -20.41 -8.68 10.91
N ALA A 117 -20.13 -9.94 11.22
CA ALA A 117 -20.60 -10.58 12.45
C ALA A 117 -19.77 -10.21 13.70
N GLN A 118 -18.47 -9.91 13.55
CA GLN A 118 -17.54 -9.84 14.68
C GLN A 118 -17.22 -8.40 15.16
N ASN A 119 -17.34 -7.34 14.35
CA ASN A 119 -17.00 -5.97 14.75
C ASN A 119 -17.67 -4.85 13.92
N ARG A 120 -17.59 -3.60 14.42
CA ARG A 120 -17.91 -2.32 13.73
C ARG A 120 -17.06 -2.03 12.46
N TRP A 121 -16.50 -3.05 11.82
CA TRP A 121 -15.91 -2.86 10.49
C TRP A 121 -17.08 -2.81 9.51
N GLU A 122 -17.59 -1.60 9.25
CA GLU A 122 -18.72 -1.40 8.35
C GLU A 122 -18.43 -2.16 7.04
N THR A 123 -19.36 -3.02 6.62
CA THR A 123 -19.27 -3.81 5.38
C THR A 123 -18.81 -2.97 4.18
N GLN A 124 -19.14 -1.67 4.21
CA GLN A 124 -18.72 -0.68 3.23
C GLN A 124 -17.21 -0.54 3.13
N VAL A 125 -16.46 -0.57 4.23
CA VAL A 125 -14.99 -0.49 4.24
C VAL A 125 -14.40 -1.76 3.63
N ALA A 126 -14.86 -2.96 3.99
CA ALA A 126 -14.39 -4.20 3.38
C ALA A 126 -14.64 -4.23 1.85
N LEU A 127 -15.83 -3.82 1.43
CA LEU A 127 -16.19 -3.69 0.01
C LEU A 127 -15.37 -2.59 -0.70
N GLN A 128 -15.06 -1.48 -0.01
CA GLN A 128 -14.19 -0.44 -0.54
C GLN A 128 -12.77 -0.95 -0.73
N VAL A 129 -12.18 -1.66 0.24
CA VAL A 129 -10.84 -2.25 0.11
C VAL A 129 -10.78 -3.23 -1.07
N GLY A 130 -11.79 -4.09 -1.24
CA GLY A 130 -11.87 -4.98 -2.40
C GLY A 130 -11.91 -4.22 -3.73
N ARG A 131 -12.63 -3.10 -3.81
CA ARG A 131 -12.62 -2.22 -4.99
C ARG A 131 -11.31 -1.48 -5.17
N THR A 132 -10.64 -1.10 -4.07
CA THR A 132 -9.34 -0.43 -4.11
C THR A 132 -8.29 -1.35 -4.70
N LEU A 133 -8.27 -2.64 -4.34
CA LEU A 133 -7.33 -3.61 -4.93
C LEU A 133 -7.44 -3.68 -6.46
N SER A 134 -8.66 -3.69 -7.02
CA SER A 134 -8.84 -3.65 -8.48
C SER A 134 -8.46 -2.30 -9.10
N LYS A 135 -8.63 -1.18 -8.39
CA LYS A 135 -8.24 0.17 -8.86
C LYS A 135 -6.75 0.46 -8.72
N ASP A 136 -6.07 -0.18 -7.78
CA ASP A 136 -4.62 -0.02 -7.59
C ASP A 136 -3.85 -0.43 -8.85
N TYR A 137 -4.39 -1.34 -9.67
CA TYR A 137 -3.88 -1.61 -11.02
C TYR A 137 -3.91 -0.36 -11.93
N ASP A 138 -5.04 0.35 -12.01
CA ASP A 138 -5.14 1.56 -12.84
C ASP A 138 -4.19 2.64 -12.32
N PHE A 139 -4.06 2.76 -11.00
CA PHE A 139 -3.17 3.73 -10.38
C PHE A 139 -1.68 3.40 -10.58
N TYR A 140 -1.27 2.13 -10.45
CA TYR A 140 0.12 1.73 -10.71
C TYR A 140 0.49 1.86 -12.17
N ASN A 141 -0.38 1.47 -13.10
CA ASN A 141 -0.16 1.71 -14.53
C ASN A 141 -0.01 3.21 -14.82
N LYS A 142 -0.89 4.05 -14.26
CA LYS A 142 -0.81 5.51 -14.45
C LYS A 142 0.48 6.07 -13.86
N ALA A 143 0.82 5.70 -12.63
CA ALA A 143 2.04 6.15 -11.96
C ALA A 143 3.28 5.82 -12.79
N TRP A 144 3.35 4.59 -13.28
CA TRP A 144 4.47 4.11 -14.08
C TRP A 144 4.53 4.71 -15.50
N HIS A 145 3.39 4.84 -16.18
CA HIS A 145 3.35 5.38 -17.55
C HIS A 145 3.50 6.90 -17.63
N ASP A 146 2.92 7.66 -16.70
CA ASP A 146 3.12 9.11 -16.63
C ASP A 146 4.62 9.44 -16.47
N ARG A 147 5.35 8.58 -15.75
CA ARG A 147 6.80 8.67 -15.60
C ARG A 147 7.54 8.48 -16.92
N GLN A 148 7.20 7.45 -17.70
CA GLN A 148 7.84 7.22 -19.01
C GLN A 148 7.67 8.43 -19.92
N GLN A 149 6.48 9.04 -19.94
CA GLN A 149 6.25 10.26 -20.71
C GLN A 149 7.12 11.44 -20.27
N VAL A 150 7.34 11.61 -18.95
CA VAL A 150 8.21 12.67 -18.43
C VAL A 150 9.68 12.43 -18.80
N TYR A 151 10.18 11.19 -18.70
CA TYR A 151 11.55 10.88 -19.12
C TYR A 151 11.74 11.05 -20.64
N ASP A 152 10.79 10.58 -21.44
CA ASP A 152 10.82 10.72 -22.90
C ASP A 152 10.77 12.19 -23.35
N ALA A 153 10.07 13.06 -22.61
CA ALA A 153 10.00 14.49 -22.91
C ALA A 153 11.26 15.28 -22.51
N LEU A 154 12.12 14.71 -21.66
CA LEU A 154 13.37 15.32 -21.17
C LEU A 154 14.63 14.76 -21.87
N SER A 155 14.47 13.76 -22.74
CA SER A 155 15.52 13.09 -23.52
C SER A 155 15.67 13.69 -24.92
#